data_AF-A0A7K1CL02-F1
#
_entry.id   AF-A0A7K1CL02-F1
#
_cell.length_a   1.000
_cell.length_b   1.000
_cell.length_c   1.000
_cell.angle_alpha   90.00
_cell.angle_beta   90.00
_cell.angle_gamma   90.00
#
_symmetry.space_group_name_H-M   'P 1'
#
loop_
_entity.id
_entity.type
_entity.pdbx_description
1 polymer ?
#
loop_
_entity_poly.entity_id
_entity_poly.type
_entity_poly.pdbx_seq_one_letter_code
_entity_poly.pdbx_strand_id
1 'polypeptide(L)'
;MSDEFEAPKWVQDESNPDIAAPSNDVSRKQKIWLTVTLVFALPFCLWAGWFEFGRAQSGNWRAWVYTFEWPFFGAVALYLWRRIMRGDLPKIPRPDLSALAKEAEEREKGAGNSGQ
;
A
#
# COMPACT_ATOMS: atom_id res chain seq x y z
N MET A 1 32.02 -30.74 8.34
CA MET A 1 30.64 -30.71 7.82
C MET A 1 30.24 -29.26 7.78
N SER A 2 30.48 -28.60 6.64
CA SER A 2 29.87 -27.31 6.36
C SER A 2 28.41 -27.59 6.08
N ASP A 3 27.54 -27.32 7.05
CA ASP A 3 26.12 -27.24 6.78
C ASP A 3 25.94 -26.08 5.80
N GLU A 4 25.80 -26.44 4.52
CA GLU A 4 25.52 -25.51 3.44
C GLU A 4 24.19 -24.86 3.76
N PHE A 5 24.21 -23.59 4.14
CA PHE A 5 23.02 -22.84 4.51
C PHE A 5 22.13 -22.69 3.27
N GLU A 6 21.24 -23.66 3.06
CA GLU A 6 20.19 -23.56 2.06
C GLU A 6 19.20 -22.49 2.53
N ALA A 7 19.20 -21.36 1.83
CA ALA A 7 18.27 -20.28 2.12
C ALA A 7 16.82 -20.79 2.04
N PRO A 8 15.96 -20.46 3.04
CA PRO A 8 14.56 -20.85 3.04
C PRO A 8 13.84 -20.47 1.75
N LYS A 9 12.85 -21.27 1.36
CA LYS A 9 12.12 -21.11 0.09
C LYS A 9 11.57 -19.69 -0.16
N TRP A 10 11.12 -18.99 0.88
CA TRP A 10 10.64 -17.61 0.80
C TRP A 10 11.74 -16.59 0.45
N VAL A 11 13.01 -16.89 0.71
CA VAL A 11 14.17 -16.07 0.31
C VAL A 11 14.51 -16.29 -1.17
N GLN A 12 14.41 -17.53 -1.66
CA GLN A 12 14.68 -17.86 -3.06
C GLN A 12 13.62 -17.27 -3.99
N ASP A 13 12.35 -17.28 -3.56
CA ASP A 13 11.25 -16.65 -4.28
C ASP A 13 11.42 -15.11 -4.39
N GLU A 14 12.02 -14.47 -3.37
CA GLU A 14 12.37 -13.03 -3.41
C GLU A 14 13.58 -12.73 -4.30
N SER A 15 14.51 -13.68 -4.43
CA SER A 15 15.70 -13.60 -5.27
C SER A 15 15.40 -13.80 -6.75
N ASN A 16 14.27 -14.42 -7.08
CA ASN A 16 13.86 -14.69 -8.45
C ASN A 16 13.21 -13.43 -9.07
N PRO A 17 13.87 -12.75 -10.03
CA PRO A 17 13.37 -11.49 -10.61
C PRO A 17 12.04 -11.65 -11.36
N ASP A 18 11.71 -12.87 -11.80
CA ASP A 18 10.48 -13.17 -12.53
C ASP A 18 9.27 -13.39 -11.60
N ILE A 19 9.52 -13.80 -10.35
CA ILE A 19 8.49 -13.94 -9.28
C ILE A 19 8.37 -12.63 -8.49
N ALA A 20 9.49 -11.93 -8.30
CA ALA A 20 9.60 -10.76 -7.44
C ALA A 20 9.09 -9.47 -8.08
N ALA A 21 8.77 -9.42 -9.36
CA ALA A 21 8.05 -8.31 -9.96
C ALA A 21 6.55 -8.47 -9.65
N PRO A 22 6.00 -7.89 -8.56
CA PRO A 22 4.56 -7.92 -8.39
C PRO A 22 3.96 -7.21 -9.60
N SER A 23 3.18 -7.92 -10.41
CA SER A 23 2.35 -7.27 -11.41
C SER A 23 1.49 -6.27 -10.64
N ASN A 24 1.83 -5.00 -10.79
CA ASN A 24 1.19 -3.85 -10.15
C ASN A 24 -0.23 -3.59 -10.69
N ASP A 25 -0.88 -4.66 -11.15
CA ASP A 25 -2.24 -4.71 -11.61
C ASP A 25 -3.12 -4.98 -10.40
N VAL A 26 -3.80 -3.93 -9.92
CA VAL A 26 -4.84 -4.07 -8.90
C VAL A 26 -5.78 -5.20 -9.35
N SER A 27 -5.77 -6.31 -8.59
CA SER A 27 -6.44 -7.55 -8.98
C SER A 27 -7.92 -7.27 -9.23
N ARG A 28 -8.53 -7.93 -10.24
CA ARG A 28 -9.95 -7.71 -10.58
C ARG A 28 -10.86 -7.85 -9.36
N LYS A 29 -10.51 -8.76 -8.44
CA LYS A 29 -11.19 -8.94 -7.15
C LYS A 29 -11.02 -7.72 -6.24
N GLN A 30 -9.81 -7.18 -6.10
CA GLN A 30 -9.54 -5.97 -5.32
C GLN A 30 -10.29 -4.75 -5.87
N LYS A 31 -10.34 -4.60 -7.21
CA LYS A 31 -11.11 -3.53 -7.86
C LYS A 31 -12.61 -3.62 -7.51
N ILE A 32 -13.17 -4.83 -7.55
CA ILE A 32 -14.58 -5.06 -7.19
C ILE A 32 -14.81 -4.72 -5.71
N TRP A 33 -13.97 -5.25 -4.81
CA TRP A 33 -14.06 -4.96 -3.37
C TRP A 33 -13.98 -3.47 -3.07
N LEU A 34 -13.00 -2.77 -3.63
CA LEU A 34 -12.84 -1.32 -3.48
C LEU A 34 -14.07 -0.54 -3.95
N THR A 35 -14.66 -0.94 -5.08
CA THR A 35 -15.86 -0.29 -5.62
C THR A 35 -17.08 -0.56 -4.75
N VAL A 36 -17.26 -1.79 -4.28
CA VAL A 36 -18.34 -2.16 -3.36
C VAL A 36 -18.23 -1.36 -2.08
N THR A 37 -17.05 -1.34 -1.43
CA THR A 37 -16.82 -0.54 -0.22
C THR A 37 -17.15 0.94 -0.44
N LEU A 38 -16.76 1.53 -1.58
CA LEU A 38 -17.07 2.92 -1.89
C LEU A 38 -18.59 3.16 -2.04
N VAL A 39 -19.28 2.27 -2.75
CA VAL A 39 -20.73 2.34 -2.98
C VAL A 39 -21.51 2.26 -1.68
N PHE A 40 -21.01 1.55 -0.66
CA PHE A 40 -21.64 1.53 0.67
C PHE A 40 -21.19 2.70 1.56
N ALA A 41 -19.92 3.12 1.48
CA ALA A 41 -19.37 4.18 2.32
C ALA A 41 -19.98 5.56 2.02
N LEU A 42 -20.22 5.88 0.75
CA LEU A 42 -20.82 7.15 0.33
C LEU A 42 -22.24 7.37 0.87
N PRO A 43 -23.23 6.47 0.64
CA PRO A 43 -24.56 6.64 1.19
C PRO A 43 -24.56 6.54 2.71
N PHE A 44 -23.68 5.74 3.32
CA PHE A 44 -23.53 5.70 4.78
C PHE A 44 -23.07 7.05 5.34
N CYS A 45 -22.04 7.68 4.75
CA CYS A 45 -21.58 9.00 5.17
C CYS A 45 -22.64 10.08 4.96
N LEU A 46 -23.35 10.05 3.83
CA LEU A 46 -24.43 11.02 3.57
C LEU A 46 -25.62 10.84 4.53
N TRP A 47 -25.97 9.60 4.83
CA TRP A 47 -27.03 9.28 5.78
C TRP A 47 -26.65 9.65 7.22
N ALA A 48 -25.40 9.37 7.63
CA ALA A 48 -24.87 9.78 8.93
C ALA A 48 -24.85 11.32 9.06
N GLY A 49 -24.42 12.04 8.01
CA GLY A 49 -24.49 13.50 7.97
C GLY A 49 -25.93 14.01 8.08
N TRP A 50 -26.88 13.42 7.36
CA TRP A 50 -28.29 13.80 7.44
C TRP A 50 -28.90 13.54 8.83
N PHE A 51 -28.55 12.43 9.45
CA PHE A 51 -29.00 12.09 10.81
C PHE A 51 -28.45 13.07 11.85
N GLU A 52 -27.16 13.40 11.77
CA GLU A 52 -26.54 14.41 12.63
C GLU A 52 -27.07 15.82 12.36
N PHE A 53 -27.49 16.15 11.14
CA PHE A 53 -28.15 17.43 10.83
C PHE A 53 -29.48 17.60 11.60
N GLY A 54 -30.27 16.52 11.68
CA GLY A 54 -31.49 16.49 12.48
C GLY A 54 -31.20 16.69 13.97
N ARG A 55 -30.09 16.13 14.47
CA ARG A 55 -29.63 16.35 15.85
C ARG A 55 -28.99 17.72 16.07
N ALA A 56 -28.35 18.32 15.08
CA ALA A 56 -27.75 19.65 15.18
C ALA A 56 -28.81 20.74 15.41
N GLN A 57 -29.98 20.57 14.79
CA GLN A 57 -31.14 21.44 15.03
C GLN A 57 -31.70 21.33 16.45
N SER A 58 -31.36 20.28 17.22
CA SER A 58 -31.78 20.16 18.62
C SER A 58 -30.89 20.94 19.61
N GLY A 59 -29.96 21.77 19.12
CA GLY A 59 -29.15 22.69 19.94
C GLY A 59 -27.75 22.19 20.29
N ASN A 60 -27.30 21.07 19.73
CA ASN A 60 -25.96 20.55 19.94
C ASN A 60 -24.98 21.07 18.88
N TRP A 61 -24.14 22.04 19.26
CA TRP A 61 -23.15 22.64 18.36
C TRP A 61 -22.15 21.61 17.78
N ARG A 62 -21.83 20.54 18.51
CA ARG A 62 -20.89 19.50 18.05
C ARG A 62 -21.43 18.71 16.86
N ALA A 63 -22.75 18.56 16.76
CA ALA A 63 -23.38 17.83 15.65
C ALA A 63 -23.19 18.55 14.31
N TRP A 64 -23.02 19.88 14.32
CA TRP A 64 -22.70 20.66 13.12
C TRP A 64 -21.38 20.25 12.48
N VAL A 65 -20.35 19.96 13.28
CA VAL A 65 -19.04 19.51 12.76
C VAL A 65 -19.19 18.17 12.06
N TYR A 66 -19.90 17.23 12.70
CA TYR A 66 -20.12 15.91 12.13
C TYR A 66 -20.86 15.94 10.80
N THR A 67 -21.84 16.83 10.63
CA THR A 67 -22.52 17.05 9.33
C THR A 67 -21.58 17.34 8.17
N PHE A 68 -20.43 17.99 8.41
CA PHE A 68 -19.42 18.29 7.39
C PHE A 68 -18.31 17.25 7.33
N GLU A 69 -17.92 16.72 8.50
CA GLU A 69 -16.89 15.70 8.63
C GLU A 69 -17.27 14.41 7.91
N TRP A 70 -18.53 13.96 8.01
CA TRP A 70 -18.99 12.75 7.32
C TRP A 70 -18.90 12.84 5.79
N PRO A 71 -19.42 13.89 5.12
CA PRO A 71 -19.17 14.13 3.69
C PRO A 71 -17.69 14.22 3.33
N PHE A 72 -16.87 14.84 4.19
CA PHE A 72 -15.43 14.96 3.97
C PHE A 72 -14.77 13.58 3.93
N PHE A 73 -15.08 12.68 4.87
CA PHE A 73 -14.61 11.30 4.83
C PHE A 73 -15.07 10.55 3.57
N GLY A 74 -16.32 10.74 3.14
CA GLY A 74 -16.83 10.18 1.89
C GLY A 74 -16.04 10.67 0.66
N ALA A 75 -15.69 11.96 0.61
CA ALA A 75 -14.88 12.54 -0.45
C ALA A 75 -13.44 11.99 -0.44
N VAL A 76 -12.82 11.84 0.74
CA VAL A 76 -11.49 11.24 0.90
C VAL A 76 -11.49 9.78 0.46
N ALA A 77 -12.52 9.00 0.83
CA ALA A 77 -12.65 7.61 0.38
C ALA A 77 -12.74 7.51 -1.15
N LEU A 78 -13.51 8.39 -1.80
CA LEU A 78 -13.61 8.47 -3.26
C LEU A 78 -12.30 8.89 -3.92
N TYR A 79 -11.57 9.83 -3.31
CA TYR A 79 -10.24 10.23 -3.77
C TYR A 79 -9.24 9.07 -3.71
N LEU A 80 -9.18 8.35 -2.58
CA LEU A 80 -8.31 7.18 -2.42
C LEU A 80 -8.67 6.07 -3.40
N TRP A 81 -9.96 5.79 -3.59
CA TRP A 81 -10.44 4.84 -4.58
C TRP A 81 -9.96 5.21 -6.00
N ARG A 82 -10.12 6.48 -6.41
CA ARG A 82 -9.62 6.95 -7.70
C ARG A 82 -8.10 6.84 -7.81
N ARG A 83 -7.36 7.16 -6.75
CA ARG A 83 -5.89 7.06 -6.73
C ARG A 83 -5.42 5.61 -6.89
N ILE A 84 -6.03 4.68 -6.17
CA ILE A 84 -5.72 3.24 -6.27
C ILE A 84 -6.09 2.71 -7.66
N MET A 85 -7.26 3.10 -8.20
CA MET A 85 -7.69 2.69 -9.55
C MET A 85 -6.78 3.20 -10.67
N ARG A 86 -6.13 4.37 -10.49
CA ARG A 86 -5.14 4.90 -11.44
C ARG A 86 -3.81 4.16 -11.43
N GLY A 87 -3.55 3.32 -10.43
CA GLY A 87 -2.26 2.64 -10.30
C GLY A 87 -1.13 3.54 -9.78
N ASP A 88 -1.44 4.73 -9.26
CA ASP A 88 -0.49 5.67 -8.63
C ASP A 88 -0.03 5.19 -7.23
N LEU A 89 0.16 3.88 -7.08
CA LEU A 89 0.79 3.35 -5.88
C LEU A 89 2.27 3.74 -5.91
N PRO A 90 2.81 4.26 -4.80
CA PRO A 90 4.22 4.63 -4.73
C PRO A 90 5.06 3.40 -5.10
N LYS A 91 5.83 3.53 -6.19
CA LYS A 91 6.77 2.53 -6.64
C LYS A 91 7.88 2.51 -5.59
N ILE A 92 7.87 1.52 -4.70
CA ILE A 92 8.93 1.35 -3.71
C ILE A 92 10.22 1.12 -4.52
N PRO A 93 11.20 2.05 -4.47
CA PRO A 93 12.46 1.86 -5.18
C PRO A 93 13.12 0.65 -4.55
N ARG A 94 13.15 -0.48 -5.26
CA ARG A 94 13.88 -1.64 -4.78
C ARG A 94 15.37 -1.44 -5.11
N PRO A 95 16.27 -1.66 -4.14
CA PRO A 95 17.70 -1.62 -4.41
C PRO A 95 18.05 -2.68 -5.47
N ASP A 96 18.95 -2.33 -6.39
CA ASP A 96 19.44 -3.25 -7.40
C ASP A 96 20.36 -4.28 -6.73
N LEU A 97 19.79 -5.46 -6.44
CA LEU A 97 20.49 -6.55 -5.77
C LEU A 97 21.69 -7.05 -6.58
N SER A 98 21.65 -6.91 -7.92
CA SER A 98 22.75 -7.34 -8.79
C SER A 98 23.93 -6.38 -8.71
N ALA A 99 23.66 -5.08 -8.58
CA ALA A 99 24.68 -4.08 -8.32
C ALA A 99 25.32 -4.28 -6.94
N LEU A 100 24.51 -4.51 -5.90
CA LEU A 100 25.00 -4.79 -4.54
C LEU A 100 25.82 -6.09 -4.47
N ALA A 101 25.42 -7.13 -5.19
CA ALA A 101 26.17 -8.39 -5.26
C ALA A 101 27.55 -8.19 -5.94
N LYS A 102 27.60 -7.43 -7.04
CA LYS A 102 28.87 -7.07 -7.69
C LYS A 102 29.78 -6.26 -6.79
N GLU A 103 29.23 -5.26 -6.10
CA GLU A 103 29.99 -4.45 -5.14
C GLU A 103 30.54 -5.32 -3.98
N ALA A 104 29.77 -6.29 -3.49
CA ALA A 104 30.21 -7.21 -2.45
C ALA A 104 31.36 -8.11 -2.93
N GLU A 105 31.26 -8.69 -4.13
CA GLU A 105 32.35 -9.49 -4.71
C GLU A 105 33.64 -8.67 -4.92
N GLU A 106 33.52 -7.42 -5.36
CA GLU A 106 34.67 -6.52 -5.54
C GLU A 106 35.31 -6.14 -4.20
N ARG A 107 34.50 -5.96 -3.15
CA ARG A 107 34.99 -5.73 -1.78
C ARG A 107 35.73 -6.94 -1.23
N GLU A 108 35.23 -8.16 -1.46
CA GLU A 108 35.91 -9.39 -1.05
C GLU A 108 37.22 -9.61 -1.81
N LYS A 109 37.22 -9.43 -3.14
CA LYS A 109 38.43 -9.54 -3.98
C LYS A 109 39.47 -8.48 -3.62
N GLY A 110 39.05 -7.26 -3.30
CA GLY A 110 39.92 -6.17 -2.85
C GLY A 110 40.51 -6.39 -1.45
N ALA A 111 39.73 -6.96 -0.52
CA ALA A 111 40.20 -7.28 0.83
C ALA A 111 41.27 -8.39 0.81
N GLY A 112 41.09 -9.42 -0.02
CA GLY A 112 42.06 -10.51 -0.19
C GLY A 112 43.42 -10.07 -0.75
N ASN A 113 43.45 -9.02 -1.58
CA ASN A 113 44.69 -8.51 -2.19
C ASN A 113 45.46 -7.50 -1.30
N SER A 114 44.89 -7.08 -0.17
CA SER A 114 45.53 -6.13 0.76
C SER A 114 46.27 -6.81 1.93
N GLY A 115 46.12 -8.13 2.08
CA GLY A 115 46.72 -8.93 3.15
C GLY A 115 47.88 -9.82 2.72
N GLN A 116 48.38 -9.66 1.48
CA GLN A 116 49.51 -10.42 0.95
C GLN A 116 50.70 -9.50 0.62
#